data_AF-A0A965QZ81-F1
#
_entry.id   AF-A0A965QZ81-F1
#
_cell.length_a   1.000
_cell.length_b   1.000
_cell.length_c   1.000
_cell.angle_alpha   90.00
_cell.angle_beta   90.00
_cell.angle_gamma   90.00
#
_symmetry.space_group_name_H-M   'P 1'
#
loop_
_entity.id
_entity.type
_entity.pdbx_description
1 polymer ?
#
loop_
_entity_poly.entity_id
_entity_poly.type
_entity_poly.pdbx_seq_one_letter_code
_entity_poly.pdbx_strand_id
1 'polypeptide(L)'
;MLYFSTRATATAGHSAPAGRRFCDILLEGLAPDGGLYLPETYPQIDSATLNRWRGLGYADLAYEIVSLYVDDIPPDDLRALCRKTYTEAVFGTPQITPLTRLEDGLYLLGLSNGPTLAFKDMAMQLLGNLFEYHLARQGEELNIFGATSGDTGSAAEYAMRGKQGVRVFMTSPQGRMSPFQQAQMFSLMDDNIINIAVKGVFDDCQDLVKSVSGDLDFKRRYRIGTVNSINWARLMAQVVYYFAGYLQATTDNGQRVSFCVPSGNFGNVCAGHVARMMGLPIDKLIVATNENDVLDEFFRTGVYRVRGTADTHETSSPSMDISKASNFERFVFDLLGRDGART
;
A
#
# COMPACT_ATOMS: atom_id res chain seq x y z
N MET A 1 -17.24 -1.80 -9.84
CA MET A 1 -16.48 -2.70 -8.96
C MET A 1 -16.93 -2.40 -7.55
N LEU A 2 -17.28 -3.43 -6.78
CA LEU A 2 -17.66 -3.28 -5.38
C LEU A 2 -16.57 -3.85 -4.46
N TYR A 3 -16.51 -3.29 -3.26
CA TYR A 3 -15.56 -3.64 -2.22
C TYR A 3 -16.26 -4.11 -0.96
N PHE A 4 -15.72 -5.17 -0.37
CA PHE A 4 -16.27 -5.82 0.81
C PHE A 4 -15.19 -5.95 1.88
N SER A 5 -15.62 -5.92 3.14
CA SER A 5 -14.74 -6.17 4.28
C SER A 5 -14.37 -7.66 4.35
N THR A 6 -13.13 -7.96 4.71
CA THR A 6 -12.65 -9.31 5.05
C THR A 6 -13.41 -9.96 6.21
N ARG A 7 -14.17 -9.19 7.00
CA ARG A 7 -14.95 -9.68 8.14
C ARG A 7 -16.47 -9.59 7.93
N ALA A 8 -16.90 -9.21 6.73
CA ALA A 8 -18.30 -9.15 6.39
C ALA A 8 -18.91 -10.57 6.45
N THR A 9 -19.96 -10.73 7.24
CA THR A 9 -20.71 -11.99 7.32
C THR A 9 -22.06 -11.84 6.62
N ALA A 10 -22.46 -12.84 5.83
CA ALA A 10 -23.85 -13.01 5.44
C ALA A 10 -24.60 -13.52 6.68
N THR A 11 -25.17 -12.63 7.49
CA THR A 11 -25.97 -13.08 8.64
C THR A 11 -27.28 -13.67 8.13
N ALA A 12 -27.67 -14.83 8.67
CA ALA A 12 -28.96 -15.45 8.34
C ALA A 12 -30.09 -14.47 8.64
N GLY A 13 -30.76 -13.98 7.58
CA GLY A 13 -31.91 -13.08 7.67
C GLY A 13 -31.62 -11.58 7.47
N HIS A 14 -30.37 -11.15 7.32
CA HIS A 14 -30.03 -9.79 6.87
C HIS A 14 -29.20 -9.86 5.58
N SER A 15 -29.50 -9.00 4.62
CA SER A 15 -28.69 -8.85 3.41
C SER A 15 -27.23 -8.59 3.80
N ALA A 16 -26.28 -9.21 3.08
CA ALA A 16 -24.85 -8.89 3.22
C ALA A 16 -24.63 -7.36 3.20
N PRO A 17 -23.63 -6.82 3.91
CA PRO A 17 -23.33 -5.39 3.88
C PRO A 17 -23.28 -4.90 2.43
N ALA A 18 -23.94 -3.78 2.15
CA ALA A 18 -23.93 -3.20 0.80
C ALA A 18 -22.48 -2.92 0.39
N GLY A 19 -22.05 -3.47 -0.75
CA GLY A 19 -20.70 -3.25 -1.27
C GLY A 19 -20.40 -1.76 -1.43
N ARG A 20 -19.17 -1.37 -1.11
CA ARG A 20 -18.69 0.02 -1.22
C ARG A 20 -18.06 0.26 -2.58
N ARG A 21 -18.09 1.50 -3.09
CA ARG A 21 -17.33 1.87 -4.29
C ARG A 21 -15.89 2.23 -3.94
N PHE A 22 -15.01 2.35 -4.94
CA PHE A 22 -13.59 2.63 -4.71
C PHE A 22 -13.38 3.95 -3.95
N CYS A 23 -14.02 5.03 -4.40
CA CYS A 23 -13.93 6.34 -3.79
C CYS A 23 -14.42 6.36 -2.33
N ASP A 24 -15.42 5.54 -1.99
CA ASP A 24 -15.91 5.42 -0.61
C ASP A 24 -14.82 4.82 0.30
N ILE A 25 -14.20 3.72 -0.14
CA ILE A 25 -13.19 3.02 0.66
C ILE A 25 -11.82 3.74 0.66
N LEU A 26 -11.59 4.61 -0.33
CA LEU A 26 -10.36 5.38 -0.47
C LEU A 26 -10.09 6.24 0.77
N LEU A 27 -11.12 6.92 1.28
CA LEU A 27 -11.02 7.77 2.46
C LEU A 27 -11.20 7.00 3.78
N GLU A 28 -12.05 5.96 3.80
CA GLU A 28 -12.31 5.18 5.03
C GLU A 28 -11.08 4.38 5.48
N GLY A 29 -10.37 3.76 4.54
CA GLY A 29 -9.21 2.91 4.78
C GLY A 29 -9.53 1.56 5.45
N LEU A 30 -10.17 1.58 6.63
CA LEU A 30 -10.63 0.41 7.39
C LEU A 30 -12.16 0.31 7.33
N ALA A 31 -12.69 -0.90 7.20
CA ALA A 31 -14.14 -1.11 7.25
C ALA A 31 -14.69 -0.88 8.68
N PRO A 32 -15.98 -0.53 8.84
CA PRO A 32 -16.59 -0.30 10.15
C PRO A 32 -16.54 -1.49 11.13
N ASP A 33 -16.47 -2.71 10.61
CA ASP A 33 -16.32 -3.96 11.37
C ASP A 33 -14.86 -4.28 11.77
N GLY A 34 -13.93 -3.36 11.44
CA GLY A 34 -12.51 -3.51 11.70
C GLY A 34 -11.77 -4.43 10.72
N GLY A 35 -12.44 -4.92 9.67
CA GLY A 35 -11.84 -5.66 8.57
C GLY A 35 -11.25 -4.77 7.49
N LEU A 36 -10.61 -5.41 6.52
CA LEU A 36 -9.93 -4.77 5.39
C LEU A 36 -10.77 -4.86 4.12
N TYR A 37 -10.81 -3.79 3.33
CA TYR A 37 -11.49 -3.85 2.03
C TYR A 37 -10.72 -4.67 1.00
N LEU A 38 -11.43 -5.50 0.25
CA LEU A 38 -11.01 -6.23 -0.95
C LEU A 38 -12.08 -6.14 -2.04
N PRO A 39 -11.70 -6.21 -3.34
CA PRO A 39 -12.66 -6.21 -4.43
C PRO A 39 -13.45 -7.52 -4.45
N GLU A 40 -14.71 -7.44 -4.85
CA GLU A 40 -15.63 -8.58 -4.99
C GLU A 40 -15.01 -9.73 -5.78
N THR A 41 -14.28 -9.40 -6.84
CA THR A 41 -13.54 -10.35 -7.68
C THR A 41 -12.21 -9.73 -8.12
N TYR A 42 -11.24 -10.58 -8.47
CA TYR A 42 -10.01 -10.13 -9.13
C TYR A 42 -10.23 -10.16 -10.66
N PRO A 43 -10.09 -9.01 -11.35
CA PRO A 43 -10.16 -8.94 -12.81
C PRO A 43 -9.18 -9.90 -13.48
N GLN A 44 -9.63 -10.64 -14.49
CA GLN A 44 -8.80 -11.62 -15.20
C GLN A 44 -8.14 -11.01 -16.43
N ILE A 45 -6.84 -11.21 -16.58
CA ILE A 45 -6.02 -10.71 -17.68
C ILE A 45 -5.66 -11.88 -18.59
N ASP A 46 -6.14 -11.83 -19.83
CA ASP A 46 -5.79 -12.83 -20.83
C ASP A 46 -4.42 -12.57 -21.49
N SER A 47 -3.90 -13.59 -22.18
CA SER A 47 -2.61 -13.52 -22.87
C SER A 47 -2.58 -12.42 -23.94
N ALA A 48 -3.71 -12.17 -24.62
CA ALA A 48 -3.80 -11.12 -25.63
C ALA A 48 -3.62 -9.73 -25.01
N THR A 49 -4.21 -9.49 -23.84
CA THR A 49 -4.09 -8.25 -23.07
C THR A 49 -2.68 -8.07 -22.54
N LEU A 50 -2.08 -9.12 -21.98
CA LEU A 50 -0.70 -9.07 -21.48
C LEU A 50 0.30 -8.75 -22.61
N ASN A 51 0.07 -9.26 -23.82
CA ASN A 51 0.86 -8.90 -25.00
C ASN A 51 0.71 -7.43 -25.40
N ARG A 52 -0.51 -6.88 -25.36
CA ARG A 52 -0.72 -5.43 -25.62
C ARG A 52 0.01 -4.57 -24.59
N TRP A 53 0.01 -4.99 -23.33
CA TRP A 53 0.63 -4.26 -22.23
C TRP A 53 2.15 -4.26 -22.26
N ARG A 54 2.79 -5.21 -22.94
CA ARG A 54 4.26 -5.32 -23.03
C ARG A 54 4.93 -4.09 -23.66
N GLY A 55 4.23 -3.35 -24.51
CA GLY A 55 4.72 -2.13 -25.14
C GLY A 55 4.40 -0.83 -24.40
N LEU A 56 3.70 -0.89 -23.27
CA LEU A 56 3.26 0.31 -22.54
C LEU A 56 4.36 0.87 -21.64
N GLY A 57 4.40 2.19 -21.51
CA GLY A 57 5.13 2.86 -20.44
C GLY A 57 4.43 2.65 -19.08
N TYR A 58 5.18 2.83 -17.98
CA TYR A 58 4.68 2.51 -16.63
C TYR A 58 3.37 3.23 -16.28
N ALA A 59 3.25 4.53 -16.61
CA ALA A 59 2.04 5.30 -16.30
C ALA A 59 0.80 4.78 -17.04
N ASP A 60 0.95 4.35 -18.30
CA ASP A 60 -0.15 3.79 -19.07
C ASP A 60 -0.49 2.36 -18.61
N LEU A 61 0.52 1.55 -18.26
CA LEU A 61 0.31 0.25 -17.62
C LEU A 61 -0.42 0.40 -16.26
N ALA A 62 -0.03 1.41 -15.47
CA ALA A 62 -0.70 1.73 -14.22
C ALA A 62 -2.17 2.07 -14.44
N TYR A 63 -2.48 2.88 -15.46
CA TYR A 63 -3.87 3.18 -15.83
C TYR A 63 -4.64 1.91 -16.21
N GLU A 64 -4.08 1.06 -17.08
CA GLU A 64 -4.75 -0.17 -17.51
C GLU A 64 -5.09 -1.08 -16.33
N ILE A 65 -4.18 -1.25 -15.38
CA ILE A 65 -4.40 -2.11 -14.20
C ILE A 65 -5.34 -1.44 -13.19
N VAL A 66 -5.13 -0.16 -12.87
CA VAL A 66 -5.93 0.57 -11.87
C VAL A 66 -7.37 0.75 -12.32
N SER A 67 -7.62 0.99 -13.62
CA SER A 67 -8.97 1.16 -14.16
C SER A 67 -9.86 -0.10 -14.05
N LEU A 68 -9.26 -1.28 -13.86
CA LEU A 68 -10.01 -2.51 -13.59
C LEU A 68 -10.61 -2.56 -12.18
N TYR A 69 -10.06 -1.75 -11.27
CA TYR A 69 -10.48 -1.65 -9.88
C TYR A 69 -11.27 -0.36 -9.62
N VAL A 70 -11.04 0.69 -10.40
CA VAL A 70 -11.62 2.02 -10.22
C VAL A 70 -12.60 2.33 -11.35
N ASP A 71 -13.90 2.12 -11.12
CA ASP A 71 -14.97 2.41 -12.07
C ASP A 71 -15.84 3.63 -11.69
N ASP A 72 -15.41 4.39 -10.70
CA ASP A 72 -16.10 5.57 -10.18
C ASP A 72 -15.34 6.89 -10.36
N ILE A 73 -14.18 6.82 -11.03
CA ILE A 73 -13.42 7.96 -11.56
C ILE A 73 -13.49 7.91 -13.10
N PRO A 74 -13.82 9.03 -13.78
CA PRO A 74 -13.82 9.08 -15.24
C PRO A 74 -12.49 8.60 -15.83
N PRO A 75 -12.50 7.82 -16.93
CA PRO A 75 -11.28 7.24 -17.51
C PRO A 75 -10.19 8.25 -17.84
N ASP A 76 -10.55 9.40 -18.41
CA ASP A 76 -9.59 10.44 -18.78
C ASP A 76 -8.91 11.07 -17.55
N ASP A 77 -9.68 11.26 -16.48
CA ASP A 77 -9.16 11.77 -15.21
C ASP A 77 -8.22 10.75 -14.57
N LEU A 78 -8.61 9.47 -14.52
CA LEU A 78 -7.77 8.41 -13.96
C LEU A 78 -6.45 8.27 -14.72
N ARG A 79 -6.50 8.33 -16.06
CA ARG A 79 -5.31 8.33 -16.91
C ARG A 79 -4.41 9.54 -16.63
N ALA A 80 -5.00 10.73 -16.48
CA ALA A 80 -4.27 11.93 -16.14
C ALA A 80 -3.60 11.82 -14.77
N LEU A 81 -4.26 11.23 -13.77
CA LEU A 81 -3.70 10.99 -12.43
C LEU A 81 -2.51 10.02 -12.49
N CYS A 82 -2.61 8.91 -13.22
CA CYS A 82 -1.50 7.98 -13.40
C CYS A 82 -0.29 8.64 -14.08
N ARG A 83 -0.52 9.43 -15.14
CA ARG A 83 0.52 10.17 -15.86
C ARG A 83 1.15 11.31 -15.06
N LYS A 84 0.36 11.99 -14.21
CA LYS A 84 0.86 12.99 -13.25
C LYS A 84 1.74 12.33 -12.18
N THR A 85 1.40 11.10 -11.78
CA THR A 85 2.08 10.38 -10.72
C THR A 85 3.43 9.82 -11.17
N TYR A 86 3.44 9.01 -12.22
CA TYR A 86 4.58 8.19 -12.59
C TYR A 86 5.39 8.84 -13.70
N THR A 87 6.26 9.78 -13.32
CA THR A 87 7.11 10.54 -14.24
C THR A 87 8.59 10.33 -13.93
N GLU A 88 9.45 10.52 -14.94
CA GLU A 88 10.90 10.53 -14.77
C GLU A 88 11.36 11.60 -13.76
N ALA A 89 10.69 12.76 -13.73
CA ALA A 89 11.03 13.83 -12.78
C ALA A 89 10.80 13.41 -11.31
N VAL A 90 9.82 12.56 -11.03
CA VAL A 90 9.51 12.09 -9.68
C VAL A 90 10.30 10.84 -9.30
N PHE A 91 10.54 9.95 -10.26
CA PHE A 91 11.15 8.63 -10.03
C PHE A 91 12.57 8.50 -10.62
N GLY A 92 13.17 9.57 -11.11
CA GLY A 92 14.55 9.60 -11.61
C GLY A 92 14.84 8.80 -12.89
N THR A 93 13.85 8.09 -13.44
CA THR A 93 14.00 7.25 -14.64
C THR A 93 12.67 7.13 -15.38
N PRO A 94 12.66 7.09 -16.73
CA PRO A 94 11.44 6.91 -17.50
C PRO A 94 10.84 5.50 -17.36
N GLN A 95 11.63 4.50 -16.93
CA GLN A 95 11.13 3.15 -16.63
C GLN A 95 10.30 3.11 -15.34
N ILE A 96 10.47 4.10 -14.46
CA ILE A 96 9.93 4.18 -13.08
C ILE A 96 10.44 3.04 -12.18
N THR A 97 10.19 1.79 -12.59
CA THR A 97 10.67 0.56 -11.93
C THR A 97 11.58 -0.27 -12.84
N PRO A 98 12.84 0.14 -13.07
CA PRO A 98 13.76 -0.57 -13.94
C PRO A 98 14.12 -1.95 -13.37
N LEU A 99 14.29 -2.93 -14.26
CA LEU A 99 14.78 -4.26 -13.90
C LEU A 99 16.29 -4.37 -14.16
N THR A 100 17.09 -4.46 -13.11
CA THR A 100 18.55 -4.59 -13.21
C THR A 100 18.96 -6.05 -13.11
N ARG A 101 19.64 -6.58 -14.12
CA ARG A 101 20.24 -7.91 -14.06
C ARG A 101 21.44 -7.90 -13.13
N LEU A 102 21.46 -8.82 -12.16
CA LEU A 102 22.62 -9.03 -11.28
C LEU A 102 23.48 -10.19 -11.81
N GLU A 103 22.82 -11.31 -12.12
CA GLU A 103 23.41 -12.50 -12.73
C GLU A 103 22.33 -13.29 -13.48
N ASP A 104 22.67 -14.46 -14.00
CA ASP A 104 21.76 -15.29 -14.78
C ASP A 104 20.58 -15.76 -13.92
N GLY A 105 19.38 -15.34 -14.27
CA GLY A 105 18.16 -15.69 -13.53
C GLY A 105 17.92 -14.88 -12.25
N LEU A 106 18.78 -13.92 -11.92
CA LEU A 106 18.62 -13.05 -10.76
C LEU A 106 18.63 -11.57 -11.16
N TYR A 107 17.53 -10.90 -10.81
CA TYR A 107 17.27 -9.52 -11.17
C TYR A 107 16.78 -8.73 -9.95
N LEU A 108 17.14 -7.45 -9.90
CA LEU A 108 16.63 -6.50 -8.93
C LEU A 108 15.60 -5.59 -9.61
N LEU A 109 14.37 -5.58 -9.10
CA LEU A 109 13.36 -4.62 -9.52
C LEU A 109 13.54 -3.33 -8.70
N GLY A 110 13.97 -2.26 -9.36
CA GLY A 110 14.24 -0.97 -8.73
C GLY A 110 12.94 -0.27 -8.33
N LEU A 111 12.53 -0.39 -7.06
CA LEU A 111 11.33 0.27 -6.54
C LEU A 111 11.62 1.53 -5.70
N SER A 112 12.90 1.84 -5.48
CA SER A 112 13.37 2.87 -4.56
C SER A 112 13.94 4.10 -5.27
N ASN A 113 13.40 4.44 -6.44
CA ASN A 113 13.85 5.61 -7.22
C ASN A 113 12.97 6.85 -7.01
N GLY A 114 11.89 6.70 -6.25
CA GLY A 114 10.97 7.78 -5.90
C GLY A 114 11.59 8.82 -4.96
N PRO A 115 10.84 9.87 -4.61
CA PRO A 115 11.34 11.03 -3.89
C PRO A 115 11.92 10.73 -2.51
N THR A 116 11.60 9.57 -1.93
CA THR A 116 12.04 9.18 -0.58
C THR A 116 13.00 7.99 -0.58
N LEU A 117 13.35 7.48 -1.77
CA LEU A 117 14.23 6.33 -1.97
C LEU A 117 13.68 5.04 -1.33
N ALA A 118 12.36 4.87 -1.32
CA ALA A 118 11.72 3.67 -0.80
C ALA A 118 10.53 3.23 -1.66
N PHE A 119 10.27 1.92 -1.73
CA PHE A 119 9.15 1.35 -2.51
C PHE A 119 7.76 1.89 -2.14
N LYS A 120 7.63 2.49 -0.94
CA LYS A 120 6.38 3.11 -0.48
C LYS A 120 5.95 4.26 -1.40
N ASP A 121 6.90 4.92 -2.06
CA ASP A 121 6.65 5.99 -3.02
C ASP A 121 5.75 5.54 -4.17
N MET A 122 5.92 4.30 -4.65
CA MET A 122 5.13 3.74 -5.75
C MET A 122 3.63 3.81 -5.49
N ALA A 123 3.22 3.60 -4.24
CA ALA A 123 1.83 3.64 -3.81
C ALA A 123 1.41 5.03 -3.31
N MET A 124 2.26 5.67 -2.50
CA MET A 124 1.89 6.93 -1.84
C MET A 124 1.71 8.06 -2.85
N GLN A 125 2.56 8.17 -3.87
CA GLN A 125 2.44 9.22 -4.88
C GLN A 125 1.10 9.17 -5.62
N LEU A 126 0.63 7.97 -5.99
CA LEU A 126 -0.70 7.81 -6.60
C LEU A 126 -1.81 8.13 -5.60
N LEU A 127 -1.66 7.66 -4.35
CA LEU A 127 -2.63 7.90 -3.28
C LEU A 127 -2.85 9.39 -3.02
N GLY A 128 -1.78 10.19 -2.99
CA GLY A 128 -1.88 11.64 -2.79
C GLY A 128 -2.64 12.34 -3.91
N ASN A 129 -2.41 11.94 -5.17
CA ASN A 129 -3.18 12.45 -6.31
C ASN A 129 -4.65 12.01 -6.28
N LEU A 130 -4.94 10.76 -5.88
CA LEU A 130 -6.31 10.26 -5.74
C LEU A 130 -7.07 10.98 -4.61
N PHE A 131 -6.41 11.23 -3.47
CA PHE A 131 -7.00 11.97 -2.36
C PHE A 131 -7.35 13.40 -2.76
N GLU A 132 -6.40 14.15 -3.31
CA GLU A 132 -6.64 15.52 -3.80
C GLU A 132 -7.80 15.56 -4.80
N TYR A 133 -7.82 14.64 -5.76
CA TYR A 133 -8.87 14.55 -6.76
C TYR A 133 -10.25 14.31 -6.12
N HIS A 134 -10.35 13.33 -5.23
CA HIS A 134 -11.62 12.98 -4.60
C HIS A 134 -12.12 14.08 -3.66
N LEU A 135 -11.24 14.61 -2.80
CA LEU A 135 -11.58 15.68 -1.84
C LEU A 135 -12.02 16.97 -2.55
N ALA A 136 -11.33 17.35 -3.63
CA ALA A 136 -11.72 18.51 -4.44
C ALA A 136 -13.12 18.37 -5.04
N ARG A 137 -13.50 17.16 -5.48
CA ARG A 137 -14.84 16.88 -6.03
C ARG A 137 -15.95 16.93 -4.98
N GLN A 138 -15.65 16.58 -3.73
CA GLN A 138 -16.62 16.64 -2.63
C GLN A 138 -16.64 18.00 -1.92
N GLY A 139 -15.67 18.88 -2.18
CA GLY A 139 -15.48 20.11 -1.40
C GLY A 139 -15.09 19.81 0.06
N GLU A 140 -14.36 18.71 0.28
CA GLU A 140 -13.98 18.22 1.60
C GLU A 140 -12.49 18.45 1.89
N GLU A 141 -12.13 18.27 3.17
CA GLU A 141 -10.75 18.32 3.63
C GLU A 141 -10.46 17.11 4.51
N LEU A 142 -9.21 16.65 4.50
CA LEU A 142 -8.71 15.52 5.27
C LEU A 142 -7.48 15.93 6.07
N ASN A 143 -7.53 15.71 7.38
CA ASN A 143 -6.36 15.85 8.24
C ASN A 143 -5.81 14.46 8.54
N ILE A 144 -4.73 14.09 7.85
CA ILE A 144 -4.02 12.85 8.09
C ILE A 144 -3.26 12.96 9.42
N PHE A 145 -3.50 12.03 10.34
CA PHE A 145 -2.70 11.89 11.56
C PHE A 145 -2.00 10.54 11.57
N GLY A 146 -0.67 10.55 11.74
CA GLY A 146 0.15 9.33 11.64
C GLY A 146 1.33 9.32 12.60
N ALA A 147 1.94 8.15 12.73
CA ALA A 147 3.18 7.93 13.45
C ALA A 147 4.18 7.23 12.53
N THR A 148 5.46 7.60 12.62
CA THR A 148 6.53 6.98 11.84
C THR A 148 7.80 6.76 12.66
N SER A 149 8.57 5.75 12.26
CA SER A 149 9.97 5.55 12.65
C SER A 149 10.97 6.06 11.59
N GLY A 150 10.47 6.59 10.47
CA GLY A 150 11.26 7.13 9.36
C GLY A 150 10.54 6.98 8.02
N ASP A 151 10.86 5.92 7.27
CA ASP A 151 10.48 5.72 5.85
C ASP A 151 9.01 5.98 5.50
N THR A 152 8.07 5.52 6.35
CA THR A 152 6.64 5.65 6.04
C THR A 152 6.17 7.09 6.11
N GLY A 153 6.72 7.86 7.06
CA GLY A 153 6.46 9.29 7.22
C GLY A 153 6.95 10.06 6.02
N SER A 154 8.23 9.87 5.63
CA SER A 154 8.79 10.50 4.42
C SER A 154 7.88 10.26 3.20
N ALA A 155 7.56 9.00 2.90
CA ALA A 155 6.76 8.68 1.71
C ALA A 155 5.35 9.29 1.75
N ALA A 156 4.72 9.37 2.94
CA ALA A 156 3.44 10.02 3.12
C ALA A 156 3.53 11.54 2.92
N GLU A 157 4.50 12.19 3.55
CA GLU A 157 4.67 13.64 3.47
C GLU A 157 4.99 14.10 2.04
N TYR A 158 5.92 13.44 1.35
CA TYR A 158 6.26 13.78 -0.04
C TYR A 158 5.12 13.53 -1.02
N ALA A 159 4.22 12.60 -0.73
CA ALA A 159 3.03 12.37 -1.56
C ALA A 159 1.95 13.43 -1.33
N MET A 160 1.80 13.89 -0.09
CA MET A 160 0.74 14.80 0.33
C MET A 160 1.15 16.28 0.33
N ARG A 161 2.44 16.60 0.26
CA ARG A 161 2.91 17.98 0.22
C ARG A 161 2.28 18.74 -0.95
N GLY A 162 1.78 19.93 -0.66
CA GLY A 162 1.10 20.80 -1.61
C GLY A 162 -0.26 20.30 -2.13
N LYS A 163 -0.77 19.14 -1.68
CA LYS A 163 -2.07 18.62 -2.11
C LYS A 163 -3.22 19.43 -1.51
N GLN A 164 -4.14 19.87 -2.36
CA GLN A 164 -5.31 20.63 -1.93
C GLN A 164 -6.26 19.75 -1.11
N GLY A 165 -6.83 20.32 -0.06
CA GLY A 165 -7.73 19.62 0.86
C GLY A 165 -7.06 18.59 1.77
N VAL A 166 -5.72 18.46 1.76
CA VAL A 166 -5.01 17.49 2.62
C VAL A 166 -4.02 18.20 3.53
N ARG A 167 -4.03 17.87 4.82
CA ARG A 167 -2.94 18.21 5.76
C ARG A 167 -2.39 16.94 6.39
N VAL A 168 -1.10 16.89 6.66
CA VAL A 168 -0.43 15.77 7.33
C VAL A 168 0.15 16.23 8.65
N PHE A 169 -0.25 15.55 9.72
CA PHE A 169 0.31 15.68 11.06
C PHE A 169 1.04 14.37 11.37
N MET A 170 2.36 14.40 11.28
CA MET A 170 3.19 13.21 11.45
C MET A 170 3.94 13.26 12.78
N THR A 171 3.68 12.29 13.64
CA THR A 171 4.43 12.11 14.89
C THR A 171 5.65 11.22 14.65
N SER A 172 6.78 11.62 15.22
CA SER A 172 8.00 10.83 15.20
C SER A 172 8.75 10.95 16.54
N PRO A 173 9.44 9.90 16.99
CA PRO A 173 10.19 9.96 18.24
C PRO A 173 11.42 10.86 18.10
N GLN A 174 11.54 11.84 19.00
CA GLN A 174 12.63 12.82 18.98
C GLN A 174 14.00 12.14 19.10
N GLY A 175 14.85 12.34 18.09
CA GLY A 175 16.24 11.87 18.08
C GLY A 175 16.40 10.35 17.87
N ARG A 176 15.35 9.65 17.41
CA ARG A 176 15.37 8.19 17.19
C ARG A 176 15.20 7.76 15.72
N MET A 177 15.20 8.71 14.79
CA MET A 177 15.22 8.44 13.35
C MET A 177 16.65 8.56 12.81
N SER A 178 16.96 7.91 11.68
CA SER A 178 18.23 8.16 11.01
C SER A 178 18.33 9.62 10.55
N PRO A 179 19.53 10.21 10.50
CA PRO A 179 19.70 11.59 10.02
C PRO A 179 19.13 11.82 8.62
N PHE A 180 19.21 10.81 7.75
CA PHE A 180 18.67 10.89 6.38
C PHE A 180 17.14 10.99 6.37
N GLN A 181 16.43 10.11 7.09
CA GLN A 181 14.96 10.14 7.18
C GLN A 181 14.48 11.42 7.87
N GLN A 182 15.16 11.84 8.94
CA GLN A 182 14.84 13.08 9.64
C GLN A 182 14.99 14.29 8.70
N ALA A 183 16.06 14.35 7.90
CA ALA A 183 16.27 15.41 6.93
C ALA A 183 15.20 15.41 5.83
N GLN A 184 14.78 14.25 5.33
CA GLN A 184 13.69 14.15 4.35
C GLN A 184 12.40 14.79 4.89
N MET A 185 11.99 14.44 6.11
CA MET A 185 10.74 14.93 6.68
C MET A 185 10.83 16.38 7.15
N PHE A 186 11.82 16.69 8.00
CA PHE A 186 11.87 17.96 8.74
C PHE A 186 12.36 19.14 7.90
N SER A 187 12.85 18.90 6.68
CA SER A 187 13.21 19.96 5.74
C SER A 187 12.05 20.43 4.85
N LEU A 188 10.90 19.75 4.89
CA LEU A 188 9.71 20.17 4.15
C LEU A 188 9.16 21.48 4.75
N MET A 189 8.98 22.48 3.89
CA MET A 189 8.48 23.81 4.26
C MET A 189 7.03 24.02 3.82
N ASP A 190 6.40 23.02 3.20
CA ASP A 190 5.02 23.07 2.75
C ASP A 190 4.05 23.24 3.94
N ASP A 191 3.20 24.28 3.90
CA ASP A 191 2.29 24.64 5.00
C ASP A 191 1.35 23.51 5.45
N ASN A 192 1.07 22.56 4.55
CA ASN A 192 0.18 21.44 4.84
C ASN A 192 0.88 20.22 5.46
N ILE A 193 2.20 20.29 5.70
CA ILE A 193 3.00 19.25 6.36
C ILE A 193 3.43 19.72 7.74
N ILE A 194 2.99 19.02 8.78
CA ILE A 194 3.24 19.35 10.18
C ILE A 194 3.97 18.17 10.82
N ASN A 195 5.27 18.37 11.05
CA ASN A 195 6.14 17.43 11.72
C ASN A 195 6.14 17.64 13.25
N ILE A 196 5.78 16.60 14.01
CA ILE A 196 5.65 16.64 15.48
C ILE A 196 6.68 15.69 16.09
N ALA A 197 7.79 16.22 16.59
CA ALA A 197 8.79 15.45 17.32
C ALA A 197 8.33 15.20 18.76
N VAL A 198 8.02 13.94 19.07
CA VAL A 198 7.52 13.49 20.38
C VAL A 198 8.69 13.11 21.27
N LYS A 199 8.74 13.65 22.49
CA LYS A 199 9.69 13.22 23.53
C LYS A 199 9.28 11.84 24.05
N GLY A 200 9.81 10.78 23.43
CA GLY A 200 9.43 9.41 23.75
C GLY A 200 10.04 8.39 22.78
N VAL A 201 9.45 7.20 22.77
CA VAL A 201 9.73 6.12 21.83
C VAL A 201 8.69 6.09 20.71
N PHE A 202 8.89 5.22 19.71
CA PHE A 202 7.94 5.07 18.62
C PHE A 202 6.55 4.60 19.11
N ASP A 203 6.51 3.73 20.11
CA ASP A 203 5.26 3.25 20.72
C ASP A 203 4.42 4.40 21.31
N ASP A 204 5.05 5.41 21.93
CA ASP A 204 4.34 6.61 22.42
C ASP A 204 3.66 7.36 21.27
N CYS A 205 4.32 7.46 20.11
CA CYS A 205 3.74 8.06 18.90
C CYS A 205 2.54 7.25 18.41
N GLN A 206 2.65 5.91 18.42
CA GLN A 206 1.53 5.04 18.06
C GLN A 206 0.35 5.16 19.02
N ASP A 207 0.61 5.29 20.32
CA ASP A 207 -0.43 5.43 21.34
C ASP A 207 -1.17 6.76 21.23
N LEU A 208 -0.49 7.85 20.85
CA LEU A 208 -1.15 9.11 20.48
C LEU A 208 -2.10 8.91 19.29
N VAL A 209 -1.66 8.22 18.24
CA VAL A 209 -2.50 7.92 17.07
C VAL A 209 -3.69 7.05 17.45
N LYS A 210 -3.51 6.04 18.31
CA LYS A 210 -4.61 5.18 18.81
C LYS A 210 -5.61 5.98 19.64
N SER A 211 -5.12 6.86 20.52
CA SER A 211 -5.96 7.73 21.37
C SER A 211 -6.84 8.63 20.51
N VAL A 212 -6.25 9.35 19.55
CA VAL A 212 -7.01 10.17 18.58
C VAL A 212 -7.94 9.30 17.72
N SER A 213 -7.52 8.08 17.37
CA SER A 213 -8.36 7.16 16.58
C SER A 213 -9.59 6.65 17.35
N GLY A 214 -9.50 6.56 18.69
CA GLY A 214 -10.59 6.14 19.57
C GLY A 214 -11.58 7.25 19.90
N ASP A 215 -11.18 8.52 19.78
CA ASP A 215 -12.05 9.68 19.98
C ASP A 215 -12.85 10.01 18.70
N LEU A 216 -14.03 9.40 18.57
CA LEU A 216 -14.88 9.55 17.39
C LEU A 216 -15.36 10.99 17.17
N ASP A 217 -15.59 11.75 18.23
CA ASP A 217 -16.07 13.13 18.13
C ASP A 217 -14.95 14.05 17.65
N PHE A 218 -13.72 13.87 18.17
CA PHE A 218 -12.54 14.56 17.66
C PHE A 218 -12.28 14.23 16.19
N LYS A 219 -12.34 12.95 15.80
CA LYS A 219 -12.16 12.54 14.41
C LYS A 219 -13.17 13.19 13.47
N ARG A 220 -14.45 13.20 13.85
CA ARG A 220 -15.51 13.82 13.02
C ARG A 220 -15.33 15.33 12.93
N ARG A 221 -15.06 15.99 14.07
CA ARG A 221 -14.88 17.44 14.14
C ARG A 221 -13.71 17.93 13.28
N TYR A 222 -12.59 17.22 13.32
CA TYR A 222 -11.37 17.59 12.62
C TYR A 222 -11.11 16.77 11.36
N ARG A 223 -12.06 15.95 10.91
CA ARG A 223 -11.94 15.10 9.71
C ARG A 223 -10.61 14.32 9.70
N ILE A 224 -10.32 13.64 10.82
CA ILE A 224 -9.07 12.91 10.99
C ILE A 224 -9.12 11.60 10.20
N GLY A 225 -8.18 11.46 9.27
CA GLY A 225 -7.92 10.24 8.52
C GLY A 225 -6.53 9.67 8.81
N THR A 226 -6.26 8.51 8.22
CA THR A 226 -4.96 7.82 8.35
C THR A 226 -4.47 7.31 6.99
N VAL A 227 -3.17 7.42 6.71
CA VAL A 227 -2.51 6.79 5.54
C VAL A 227 -1.64 5.62 5.99
N ASN A 228 -2.31 4.56 6.41
CA ASN A 228 -1.73 3.32 6.88
C ASN A 228 -1.63 2.29 5.75
N SER A 229 -0.87 1.22 5.98
CA SER A 229 -0.58 0.17 4.98
C SER A 229 -1.81 -0.65 4.58
N ILE A 230 -2.94 -0.44 5.23
CA ILE A 230 -4.19 -1.16 5.02
C ILE A 230 -5.05 -0.56 3.90
N ASN A 231 -4.81 0.67 3.45
CA ASN A 231 -5.61 1.30 2.41
C ASN A 231 -5.53 0.49 1.10
N TRP A 232 -6.69 0.12 0.52
CA TRP A 232 -6.74 -0.69 -0.70
C TRP A 232 -5.99 -0.05 -1.87
N ALA A 233 -6.09 1.27 -2.04
CA ALA A 233 -5.42 1.96 -3.14
C ALA A 233 -3.89 1.83 -3.07
N ARG A 234 -3.32 1.69 -1.87
CA ARG A 234 -1.89 1.40 -1.71
C ARG A 234 -1.51 0.01 -2.21
N LEU A 235 -2.33 -1.00 -1.91
CA LEU A 235 -2.10 -2.38 -2.36
C LEU A 235 -2.28 -2.47 -3.88
N MET A 236 -3.36 -1.90 -4.39
CA MET A 236 -3.67 -1.83 -5.83
C MET A 236 -2.53 -1.20 -6.64
N ALA A 237 -1.99 -0.05 -6.20
CA ALA A 237 -0.86 0.59 -6.87
C ALA A 237 0.40 -0.30 -6.94
N GLN A 238 0.58 -1.18 -5.96
CA GLN A 238 1.70 -2.11 -5.91
C GLN A 238 1.56 -3.28 -6.90
N VAL A 239 0.34 -3.64 -7.30
CA VAL A 239 0.10 -4.67 -8.33
C VAL A 239 0.81 -4.32 -9.64
N VAL A 240 0.86 -3.03 -9.98
CA VAL A 240 1.40 -2.53 -11.25
C VAL A 240 2.85 -2.95 -11.48
N TYR A 241 3.72 -2.86 -10.47
CA TYR A 241 5.13 -3.20 -10.66
C TYR A 241 5.39 -4.71 -10.75
N TYR A 242 4.47 -5.57 -10.33
CA TYR A 242 4.56 -7.01 -10.61
C TYR A 242 4.37 -7.27 -12.10
N PHE A 243 3.37 -6.64 -12.72
CA PHE A 243 3.18 -6.69 -14.17
C PHE A 243 4.37 -6.05 -14.89
N ALA A 244 4.82 -4.87 -14.47
CA ALA A 244 5.95 -4.19 -15.09
C ALA A 244 7.26 -5.02 -15.00
N GLY A 245 7.53 -5.62 -13.84
CA GLY A 245 8.69 -6.49 -13.63
C GLY A 245 8.61 -7.77 -14.46
N TYR A 246 7.45 -8.42 -14.52
CA TYR A 246 7.23 -9.60 -15.36
C TYR A 246 7.42 -9.30 -16.84
N LEU A 247 6.84 -8.20 -17.34
CA LEU A 247 6.92 -7.80 -18.74
C LEU A 247 8.35 -7.45 -19.15
N GLN A 248 9.15 -6.87 -18.25
CA GLN A 248 10.57 -6.61 -18.46
C GLN A 248 11.43 -7.89 -18.41
N ALA A 249 11.06 -8.86 -17.57
CA ALA A 249 11.82 -10.10 -17.35
C ALA A 249 11.59 -11.18 -18.42
N THR A 250 10.58 -11.00 -19.29
CA THR A 250 10.12 -12.02 -20.23
C THR A 250 10.05 -11.49 -21.66
N THR A 251 10.16 -12.38 -22.63
CA THR A 251 9.94 -12.13 -24.06
C THR A 251 8.55 -12.57 -24.52
N ASP A 252 7.96 -13.55 -23.84
CA ASP A 252 6.62 -14.09 -24.14
C ASP A 252 5.86 -14.51 -22.88
N ASN A 253 4.57 -14.81 -23.03
CA ASN A 253 3.68 -15.14 -21.92
C ASN A 253 3.75 -16.61 -21.47
N GLY A 254 4.52 -17.46 -22.15
CA GLY A 254 4.77 -18.84 -21.75
C GLY A 254 5.83 -18.95 -20.63
N GLN A 255 6.63 -17.90 -20.44
CA GLN A 255 7.62 -17.82 -19.38
C GLN A 255 6.97 -17.48 -18.03
N ARG A 256 7.57 -17.98 -16.95
CA ARG A 256 7.14 -17.71 -15.56
C ARG A 256 8.24 -17.01 -14.79
N VAL A 257 7.84 -16.15 -13.85
CA VAL A 257 8.76 -15.38 -13.00
C VAL A 257 8.45 -15.66 -11.53
N SER A 258 9.48 -15.84 -10.71
CA SER A 258 9.33 -15.85 -9.25
C SER A 258 9.72 -14.48 -8.69
N PHE A 259 9.00 -14.00 -7.68
CA PHE A 259 9.32 -12.75 -6.98
C PHE A 259 9.72 -13.07 -5.54
N CYS A 260 10.86 -12.55 -5.11
CA CYS A 260 11.30 -12.58 -3.71
C CYS A 260 11.10 -11.20 -3.08
N VAL A 261 10.36 -11.14 -1.97
CA VAL A 261 9.87 -9.89 -1.40
C VAL A 261 10.28 -9.79 0.06
N PRO A 262 11.19 -8.86 0.41
CA PRO A 262 11.46 -8.48 1.79
C PRO A 262 10.17 -7.95 2.44
N SER A 263 9.67 -8.66 3.45
CA SER A 263 8.28 -8.56 3.90
C SER A 263 8.18 -8.19 5.38
N GLY A 264 7.46 -7.10 5.65
CA GLY A 264 6.95 -6.76 6.97
C GLY A 264 5.42 -6.91 7.02
N ASN A 265 4.71 -5.80 6.81
CA ASN A 265 3.23 -5.72 6.86
C ASN A 265 2.44 -6.50 5.78
N PHE A 266 3.10 -7.34 4.98
CA PHE A 266 2.51 -8.21 3.93
C PHE A 266 1.84 -7.52 2.73
N GLY A 267 1.77 -6.18 2.69
CA GLY A 267 1.10 -5.46 1.59
C GLY A 267 1.72 -5.71 0.20
N ASN A 268 3.06 -5.75 0.13
CA ASN A 268 3.79 -5.97 -1.12
C ASN A 268 3.55 -7.39 -1.67
N VAL A 269 3.78 -8.43 -0.85
CA VAL A 269 3.48 -9.82 -1.26
C VAL A 269 2.00 -10.00 -1.59
N CYS A 270 1.10 -9.38 -0.83
CA CYS A 270 -0.33 -9.45 -1.11
C CYS A 270 -0.66 -8.84 -2.48
N ALA A 271 -0.02 -7.75 -2.90
CA ALA A 271 -0.15 -7.23 -4.26
C ALA A 271 0.38 -8.20 -5.33
N GLY A 272 1.46 -8.93 -5.04
CA GLY A 272 1.94 -10.02 -5.90
C GLY A 272 0.97 -11.19 -5.99
N HIS A 273 0.32 -11.54 -4.88
CA HIS A 273 -0.77 -12.53 -4.84
C HIS A 273 -1.95 -12.06 -5.69
N VAL A 274 -2.38 -10.81 -5.55
CA VAL A 274 -3.42 -10.22 -6.41
C VAL A 274 -3.01 -10.29 -7.88
N ALA A 275 -1.78 -9.89 -8.24
CA ALA A 275 -1.30 -9.98 -9.62
C ALA A 275 -1.36 -11.41 -10.18
N ARG A 276 -0.97 -12.41 -9.37
CA ARG A 276 -1.07 -13.83 -9.73
C ARG A 276 -2.52 -14.28 -9.91
N MET A 277 -3.41 -13.84 -9.02
CA MET A 277 -4.85 -14.13 -9.10
C MET A 277 -5.54 -13.45 -10.28
N MET A 278 -4.98 -12.35 -10.79
CA MET A 278 -5.41 -11.70 -12.04
C MET A 278 -4.95 -12.45 -13.29
N GLY A 279 -4.12 -13.49 -13.17
CA GLY A 279 -3.62 -14.28 -14.32
C GLY A 279 -2.17 -14.00 -14.72
N LEU A 280 -1.43 -13.16 -13.99
CA LEU A 280 0.00 -12.94 -14.26
C LEU A 280 0.78 -14.26 -14.04
N PRO A 281 1.62 -14.73 -14.99
CA PRO A 281 2.36 -16.01 -14.87
C PRO A 281 3.47 -16.02 -13.81
N ILE A 282 3.09 -15.90 -12.54
CA ILE A 282 4.00 -15.99 -11.39
C ILE A 282 4.19 -17.46 -11.01
N ASP A 283 5.45 -17.88 -10.88
CA ASP A 283 5.81 -19.20 -10.36
C ASP A 283 5.69 -19.25 -8.84
N LYS A 284 6.58 -18.53 -8.14
CA LYS A 284 6.57 -18.42 -6.67
C LYS A 284 6.52 -16.97 -6.22
N LEU A 285 5.82 -16.75 -5.11
CA LEU A 285 5.94 -15.56 -4.27
C LEU A 285 6.70 -15.96 -3.02
N ILE A 286 7.96 -15.54 -2.93
CA ILE A 286 8.86 -15.88 -1.82
C ILE A 286 8.77 -14.74 -0.81
N VAL A 287 8.33 -15.08 0.41
CA VAL A 287 8.24 -14.15 1.54
C VAL A 287 9.56 -14.21 2.29
N ALA A 288 10.37 -13.16 2.18
CA ALA A 288 11.63 -13.05 2.92
C ALA A 288 11.39 -12.21 4.18
N THR A 289 11.54 -12.79 5.36
CA THR A 289 11.53 -12.09 6.65
C THR A 289 12.94 -11.91 7.18
N ASN A 290 13.11 -10.95 8.10
CA ASN A 290 14.30 -10.89 8.95
C ASN A 290 14.09 -11.81 10.17
N GLU A 291 14.78 -11.53 11.27
CA GLU A 291 14.66 -12.27 12.54
C GLU A 291 13.25 -12.23 13.14
N ASN A 292 12.40 -11.29 12.71
CA ASN A 292 10.99 -11.21 13.09
C ASN A 292 10.15 -12.12 12.18
N ASP A 293 10.05 -13.38 12.61
CA ASP A 293 9.69 -14.53 11.78
C ASP A 293 8.19 -14.91 11.77
N VAL A 294 7.29 -14.03 12.19
CA VAL A 294 5.85 -14.35 12.35
C VAL A 294 5.20 -14.90 11.06
N LEU A 295 5.66 -14.44 9.89
CA LEU A 295 5.20 -14.94 8.59
C LEU A 295 5.87 -16.29 8.23
N ASP A 296 7.15 -16.47 8.54
CA ASP A 296 7.84 -17.75 8.31
C ASP A 296 7.19 -18.87 9.13
N GLU A 297 6.93 -18.63 10.42
CA GLU A 297 6.22 -19.59 11.28
C GLU A 297 4.88 -19.99 10.67
N PHE A 298 4.09 -19.01 10.18
CA PHE A 298 2.83 -19.30 9.53
C PHE A 298 3.00 -20.14 8.26
N PHE A 299 3.89 -19.76 7.33
CA PHE A 299 4.04 -20.49 6.07
C PHE A 299 4.62 -21.91 6.28
N ARG A 300 5.39 -22.12 7.34
CA ARG A 300 5.95 -23.43 7.69
C ARG A 300 4.97 -24.32 8.47
N THR A 301 4.11 -23.75 9.31
CA THR A 301 3.33 -24.51 10.31
C THR A 301 1.81 -24.31 10.23
N GLY A 302 1.34 -23.27 9.56
CA GLY A 302 -0.05 -22.81 9.57
C GLY A 302 -0.43 -22.00 10.81
N VAL A 303 0.48 -21.80 11.78
CA VAL A 303 0.21 -21.06 13.01
C VAL A 303 0.65 -19.62 12.88
N TYR A 304 -0.28 -18.69 13.07
CA TYR A 304 0.01 -17.26 13.16
C TYR A 304 -0.10 -16.78 14.61
N ARG A 305 1.04 -16.53 15.25
CA ARG A 305 1.12 -16.03 16.64
C ARG A 305 1.69 -14.61 16.65
N VAL A 306 0.85 -13.63 16.99
CA VAL A 306 1.30 -12.24 17.16
C VAL A 306 2.43 -12.18 18.19
N ARG A 307 3.52 -11.46 17.86
CA ARG A 307 4.66 -11.27 18.77
C ARG A 307 4.39 -10.11 19.71
N GLY A 308 4.80 -10.24 20.97
CA GLY A 308 4.86 -9.10 21.89
C GLY A 308 6.12 -8.25 21.63
N THR A 309 6.23 -7.11 22.29
CA THR A 309 7.43 -6.26 22.23
C THR A 309 8.70 -7.01 22.66
N ALA A 310 8.58 -7.94 23.62
CA ALA A 310 9.69 -8.78 24.08
C ALA A 310 10.20 -9.78 23.02
N ASP A 311 9.35 -10.13 22.05
CA ASP A 311 9.65 -11.09 20.98
C ASP A 311 9.83 -10.39 19.61
N THR A 312 9.91 -9.06 19.60
CA THR A 312 10.17 -8.26 18.39
C THR A 312 11.58 -7.70 18.49
N HIS A 313 12.45 -8.16 17.60
CA HIS A 313 13.87 -7.82 17.61
C HIS A 313 14.13 -6.59 16.75
N GLU A 314 14.98 -5.69 17.24
CA GLU A 314 15.57 -4.61 16.43
C GLU A 314 16.62 -5.22 15.50
N THR A 315 16.47 -4.99 14.19
CA THR A 315 17.34 -5.56 13.17
C THR A 315 17.98 -4.49 12.29
N SER A 316 18.86 -4.92 11.37
CA SER A 316 19.39 -4.04 10.31
C SER A 316 18.38 -3.67 9.23
N SER A 317 17.15 -4.22 9.30
CA SER A 317 16.05 -4.00 8.35
C SER A 317 14.78 -3.51 9.06
N PRO A 318 14.81 -2.35 9.74
CA PRO A 318 13.78 -1.92 10.70
C PRO A 318 12.38 -1.73 10.11
N SER A 319 12.28 -1.51 8.79
CA SER A 319 10.99 -1.47 8.06
C SER A 319 10.25 -2.82 8.05
N MET A 320 10.93 -3.91 8.43
CA MET A 320 10.41 -5.28 8.50
C MET A 320 10.25 -5.79 9.94
N ASP A 321 10.68 -5.02 10.95
CA ASP A 321 10.57 -5.38 12.36
C ASP A 321 9.11 -5.25 12.83
N ILE A 322 8.32 -6.29 12.56
CA ILE A 322 6.88 -6.30 12.80
C ILE A 322 6.46 -7.38 13.80
N SER A 323 5.53 -7.02 14.67
CA SER A 323 4.86 -7.94 15.58
C SER A 323 3.63 -8.61 14.96
N LYS A 324 2.95 -7.89 14.05
CA LYS A 324 1.75 -8.32 13.34
C LYS A 324 1.81 -7.80 11.90
N ALA A 325 1.56 -8.66 10.93
CA ALA A 325 1.43 -8.29 9.53
C ALA A 325 0.01 -7.81 9.21
N SER A 326 -0.18 -6.50 9.00
CA SER A 326 -1.52 -5.91 8.84
C SER A 326 -2.28 -6.43 7.62
N ASN A 327 -1.64 -6.57 6.45
CA ASN A 327 -2.31 -7.03 5.23
C ASN A 327 -2.45 -8.55 5.13
N PHE A 328 -1.91 -9.30 6.11
CA PHE A 328 -1.99 -10.75 6.10
C PHE A 328 -3.44 -11.25 6.17
N GLU A 329 -4.33 -10.51 6.84
CA GLU A 329 -5.77 -10.77 6.90
C GLU A 329 -6.41 -10.88 5.49
N ARG A 330 -5.96 -10.07 4.51
CA ARG A 330 -6.47 -10.16 3.12
C ARG A 330 -6.13 -11.49 2.47
N PHE A 331 -4.92 -12.00 2.71
CA PHE A 331 -4.49 -13.28 2.18
C PHE A 331 -5.19 -14.45 2.87
N VAL A 332 -5.36 -14.38 4.19
CA VAL A 332 -6.13 -15.38 4.95
C VAL A 332 -7.58 -15.42 4.49
N PHE A 333 -8.21 -14.27 4.23
CA PHE A 333 -9.55 -14.20 3.67
C PHE A 333 -9.67 -14.98 2.35
N ASP A 334 -8.75 -14.74 1.39
CA ASP A 334 -8.72 -15.51 0.14
C ASP A 334 -8.46 -17.01 0.39
N LEU A 335 -7.53 -17.36 1.29
CA LEU A 335 -7.20 -18.74 1.66
C LEU A 335 -8.40 -19.50 2.23
N LEU A 336 -9.25 -18.80 2.98
CA LEU A 336 -10.46 -19.35 3.60
C LEU A 336 -11.69 -19.32 2.67
N GLY A 337 -11.49 -19.02 1.38
CA GLY A 337 -12.56 -19.00 0.39
C GLY A 337 -13.47 -17.77 0.51
N ARG A 338 -12.94 -16.65 1.01
CA ARG A 338 -13.64 -15.37 1.20
C ARG A 338 -14.81 -15.45 2.19
N ASP A 339 -14.66 -16.27 3.23
CA ASP A 339 -15.61 -16.41 4.33
C ASP A 339 -15.22 -15.51 5.51
N GLY A 340 -15.94 -14.39 5.66
CA GLY A 340 -15.67 -13.42 6.71
C GLY A 340 -15.97 -13.91 8.13
N ALA A 341 -16.75 -14.99 8.32
CA ALA A 341 -16.95 -15.57 9.64
C ALA A 341 -15.75 -16.40 10.11
N ARG A 342 -14.89 -16.84 9.18
CA ARG A 342 -13.72 -17.68 9.45
C ARG A 342 -12.40 -16.91 9.50
N THR A 343 -12.41 -15.66 9.02
CA THR A 343 -11.23 -14.81 8.83
C THR A 343 -10.83 -14.09 10.11
#